data_AF-A0A7Y5CYC7-F1
#
_entry.id   AF-A0A7Y5CYC7-F1
#
_cell.length_a   1.000
_cell.length_b   1.000
_cell.length_c   1.000
_cell.angle_alpha   90.00
_cell.angle_beta   90.00
_cell.angle_gamma   90.00
#
_symmetry.space_group_name_H-M   'P 1'
#
loop_
_entity.id
_entity.type
_entity.pdbx_description
1 polymer ?
#
loop_
_entity_poly.entity_id
_entity_poly.type
_entity_poly.pdbx_seq_one_letter_code
_entity_poly.pdbx_strand_id
1 'polypeptide(L)' 'MNAMEVQTHAQKLYAALGSKAVAEAHTKVVEFEKSGAVGEAQDWKQIEAALRTLSPPRAS' A
#
# COMPACT_ATOMS: atom_id res chain seq x y z
N MET A 1 -12.68 0.44 -1.20
CA MET A 1 -12.07 1.63 -1.86
C MET A 1 -12.16 1.49 -3.38
N ASN A 2 -12.25 2.59 -4.16
CA ASN A 2 -12.23 2.51 -5.63
C ASN A 2 -10.79 2.50 -6.20
N ALA A 3 -10.61 1.98 -7.42
CA ALA A 3 -9.28 1.87 -8.06
C ALA A 3 -8.55 3.20 -8.25
N MET A 4 -9.27 4.31 -8.47
CA MET A 4 -8.66 5.66 -8.51
C MET A 4 -8.19 6.13 -7.13
N GLU A 5 -8.95 5.83 -6.09
CA GLU A 5 -8.60 6.19 -4.72
C GLU A 5 -7.37 5.42 -4.28
N VAL A 6 -7.31 4.11 -4.55
CA VAL A 6 -6.15 3.25 -4.29
C VAL A 6 -4.89 3.82 -4.93
N GLN A 7 -4.95 4.15 -6.23
CA GLN A 7 -3.80 4.71 -6.96
C GLN A 7 -3.37 6.06 -6.41
N THR A 8 -4.33 6.94 -6.10
CA THR A 8 -4.04 8.25 -5.50
C THR A 8 -3.38 8.10 -4.13
N HIS A 9 -3.86 7.16 -3.31
CA HIS A 9 -3.25 6.85 -2.01
C HIS A 9 -1.85 6.29 -2.16
N ALA A 10 -1.65 5.33 -3.07
CA ALA A 10 -0.36 4.75 -3.37
C ALA A 10 0.63 5.82 -3.84
N GLN A 11 0.23 6.71 -4.75
CA GLN A 11 1.09 7.81 -5.22
C GLN A 11 1.47 8.77 -4.10
N LYS A 12 0.52 9.17 -3.24
CA LYS A 12 0.81 10.04 -2.09
C LYS A 12 1.76 9.37 -1.09
N LEU A 13 1.53 8.09 -0.80
CA LEU A 13 2.35 7.33 0.13
C LEU A 13 3.76 7.12 -0.43
N TYR A 14 3.87 6.81 -1.72
CA TYR A 14 5.16 6.70 -2.42
C TYR A 14 5.89 8.03 -2.52
N ALA A 15 5.18 9.14 -2.74
CA ALA A 15 5.79 10.47 -2.74
C ALA A 15 6.34 10.86 -1.36
N ALA A 16 5.70 10.41 -0.27
CA ALA A 16 6.12 10.70 1.10
C ALA A 16 7.24 9.76 1.60
N LEU A 17 7.14 8.46 1.34
CA LEU A 17 8.02 7.43 1.93
C LEU A 17 8.99 6.80 0.91
N GLY A 18 8.80 7.05 -0.39
CA GLY A 18 9.58 6.43 -1.46
C GLY A 18 9.45 4.92 -1.45
N SER A 19 10.58 4.23 -1.58
CA SER A 19 10.67 2.76 -1.56
C SER A 19 10.20 2.12 -0.25
N LYS A 20 10.08 2.88 0.85
CA LYS A 20 9.56 2.36 2.13
C LYS A 20 8.03 2.27 2.15
N ALA A 21 7.33 2.89 1.19
CA ALA A 21 5.87 2.90 1.15
C ALA A 21 5.28 1.48 1.08
N VAL A 22 5.92 0.57 0.33
CA VAL A 22 5.47 -0.83 0.22
C VAL A 22 5.53 -1.54 1.58
N ALA A 23 6.62 -1.35 2.33
CA ALA A 23 6.79 -1.97 3.65
C ALA A 23 5.79 -1.40 4.68
N GLU A 24 5.48 -0.11 4.59
CA GLU A 24 4.48 0.53 5.44
C GLU A 24 3.07 0.00 5.12
N ALA A 25 2.71 -0.11 3.84
CA ALA A 25 1.43 -0.67 3.42
C ALA A 25 1.27 -2.12 3.89
N HIS A 26 2.30 -2.95 3.71
CA HIS A 26 2.31 -4.33 4.20
C HIS A 26 2.14 -4.41 5.74
N THR A 27 2.81 -3.52 6.47
CA THR A 27 2.69 -3.45 7.93
C THR A 27 1.25 -3.10 8.33
N LYS A 28 0.63 -2.12 7.66
CA LYS A 28 -0.76 -1.74 7.88
C LYS A 28 -1.74 -2.88 7.62
N VAL A 29 -1.55 -3.65 6.54
CA VAL A 29 -2.36 -4.86 6.28
C VAL A 29 -2.34 -5.79 7.49
N VAL A 30 -1.15 -6.14 7.98
CA VAL A 30 -1.01 -7.05 9.13
C VAL A 30 -1.60 -6.47 10.41
N GLU A 31 -1.46 -5.17 10.65
CA GLU A 31 -2.08 -4.49 11.80
C GLU A 31 -3.62 -4.56 11.72
N PHE A 32 -4.21 -4.24 10.57
CA PHE A 32 -5.67 -4.26 10.40
C PHE A 32 -6.24 -5.69 10.43
N GLU A 33 -5.52 -6.69 9.88
CA GLU A 33 -5.90 -8.10 10.00
C GLU A 33 -5.89 -8.56 11.47
N LYS A 34 -4.89 -8.13 12.26
CA LYS A 34 -4.82 -8.44 13.70
C LYS A 34 -5.91 -7.74 14.51
N SER A 35 -6.29 -6.52 14.13
CA SER A 35 -7.39 -5.78 14.77
C SER A 35 -8.79 -6.25 14.34
N GLY A 36 -8.89 -7.20 13.41
CA GLY A 36 -10.17 -7.70 12.87
C GLY A 36 -10.82 -6.75 11.86
N ALA A 37 -10.11 -5.70 11.43
CA ALA A 37 -10.54 -4.72 10.45
C ALA A 37 -10.25 -5.21 9.02
N VAL A 38 -10.96 -6.27 8.62
CA VAL A 38 -10.72 -6.96 7.34
C VAL A 38 -10.95 -6.05 6.13
N GLY A 39 -11.88 -5.08 6.23
CA GLY A 39 -12.15 -4.09 5.19
C GLY A 39 -10.93 -3.21 4.92
N GLU A 40 -10.40 -2.56 5.96
CA GLU A 40 -9.17 -1.77 5.84
C GLU A 40 -7.99 -2.61 5.38
N ALA A 41 -7.84 -3.85 5.87
CA ALA A 41 -6.78 -4.74 5.41
C ALA A 41 -6.85 -5.02 3.90
N GLN A 42 -8.05 -5.20 3.34
CA GLN A 42 -8.22 -5.35 1.90
C GLN A 42 -7.88 -4.08 1.13
N ASP A 43 -8.31 -2.91 1.62
CA ASP A 43 -7.96 -1.63 0.99
C ASP A 43 -6.44 -1.42 0.98
N TRP A 44 -5.75 -1.72 2.09
CA TRP A 44 -4.29 -1.65 2.17
C TRP A 44 -3.57 -2.67 1.28
N LYS A 45 -4.12 -3.88 1.10
CA LYS A 45 -3.59 -4.86 0.11
C LYS A 45 -3.67 -4.32 -1.31
N GLN A 46 -4.74 -3.61 -1.67
CA GLN A 46 -4.86 -2.97 -2.99
C GLN A 46 -3.84 -1.83 -3.15
N ILE A 47 -3.63 -1.01 -2.10
CA ILE A 47 -2.63 0.06 -2.08
C ILE A 47 -1.22 -0.53 -2.22
N GLU A 48 -0.90 -1.62 -1.51
CA GLU A 48 0.39 -2.31 -1.62
C GLU A 48 0.66 -2.80 -3.05
N ALA A 49 -0.34 -3.40 -3.70
CA ALA A 49 -0.22 -3.84 -5.09
C ALA A 49 0.06 -2.68 -6.06
N ALA A 50 -0.63 -1.54 -5.87
CA ALA A 50 -0.38 -0.33 -6.66
C ALA A 50 1.04 0.23 -6.38
N LEU A 51 1.46 0.27 -5.11
CA LEU A 51 2.80 0.71 -4.71
C LEU A 51 3.91 -0.15 -5.30
N ARG A 52 3.71 -1.48 -5.37
CA ARG A 52 4.67 -2.41 -5.96
C ARG A 52 4.83 -2.21 -7.47
N THR A 53 3.78 -1.69 -8.12
CA THR A 53 3.83 -1.29 -9.54
C THR A 53 4.60 0.03 -9.71
N LEU A 54 4.48 0.96 -8.76
CA LEU A 54 5.19 2.24 -8.73
C LEU A 54 6.65 2.14 -8.26
N SER A 55 6.95 1.14 -7.44
CA SER A 55 8.28 0.83 -6.91
C SER A 55 8.76 -0.50 -7.50
N PRO A 56 9.03 -0.57 -8.82
CA PRO A 56 9.75 -1.72 -9.33
C PRO A 56 11.08 -1.80 -8.59
N PRO A 57 11.51 -3.01 -8.15
CA PRO A 57 12.82 -3.17 -7.57
C PRO A 57 13.80 -2.63 -8.61
N ARG A 58 14.54 -1.59 -8.23
CA ARG A 58 15.58 -1.03 -9.07
C ARG A 58 16.61 -2.15 -9.23
N ALA A 59 16.52 -2.87 -10.33
CA ALA A 59 17.53 -3.82 -10.74
C ALA A 59 18.81 -3.01 -10.96
N SER A 60 19.73 -3.08 -10.01
CA SER A 60 21.12 -2.63 -10.12
C SER A 60 21.94 -3.46 -9.14
#